data_AF-A0A9D3MPK1-F1
#
_entry.id   AF-A0A9D3MPK1-F1
#
_cell.length_a   1.000
_cell.length_b   1.000
_cell.length_c   1.000
_cell.angle_alpha   90.00
_cell.angle_beta   90.00
_cell.angle_gamma   90.00
#
_symmetry.space_group_name_H-M   'P 1'
#
loop_
_entity.id
_entity.type
_entity.pdbx_description
1 polymer ?
#
loop_
_entity_poly.entity_id
_entity_poly.type
_entity_poly.pdbx_seq_one_letter_code
_entity_poly.pdbx_strand_id
1 'polypeptide(L)'
;MKIREESLAERTINLFHCLNELNDNSLVEEIQNYLKSGKLSDTKLEPGQCSALAFVLLMSEEILDEFDLKTYNTSAAGHQRLLPVIRSCRKAIVNSCNLTEK
;
A
#
# COMPACT_ATOMS: atom_id res chain seq x y z
N MET A 1 2.77 -4.80 36.38
CA MET A 1 2.96 -4.14 35.07
C MET A 1 1.58 -3.93 34.46
N LYS A 2 1.00 -2.73 34.60
CA LYS A 2 -0.28 -2.35 33.97
C LYS A 2 0.07 -1.62 32.69
N ILE A 3 -0.14 -2.26 31.54
CA ILE A 3 -0.13 -1.54 30.26
C ILE A 3 -1.32 -0.58 30.37
N ARG A 4 -1.05 0.73 30.36
CA ARG A 4 -2.11 1.74 30.36
C ARG A 4 -2.93 1.53 29.09
N GLU A 5 -4.24 1.45 29.21
CA GLU A 5 -5.11 1.46 28.03
C GLU A 5 -5.03 2.84 27.38
N GLU A 6 -4.19 2.94 26.35
CA GLU A 6 -4.15 4.10 25.46
C GLU A 6 -5.36 4.11 24.54
N SER A 7 -5.86 5.30 24.22
CA SER A 7 -6.96 5.46 23.27
C SER A 7 -6.58 4.91 21.90
N LEU A 8 -7.57 4.51 21.09
CA LEU A 8 -7.33 4.07 19.71
C LEU A 8 -6.56 5.14 18.90
N ALA A 9 -6.82 6.42 19.18
CA ALA A 9 -6.14 7.55 18.56
C ALA A 9 -4.65 7.59 18.93
N GLU A 10 -4.31 7.51 20.22
CA GLU A 10 -2.92 7.47 20.68
C GLU A 10 -2.16 6.25 20.14
N ARG A 11 -2.80 5.07 20.13
CA ARG A 11 -2.19 3.86 19.55
C ARG A 11 -1.94 4.01 18.05
N THR A 12 -2.85 4.66 17.33
CA THR A 12 -2.70 4.95 15.89
C THR A 12 -1.59 5.97 15.65
N ILE A 13 -1.54 7.04 16.44
CA ILE A 13 -0.50 8.08 16.38
C ILE A 13 0.88 7.48 16.67
N ASN A 14 0.99 6.66 17.72
CA ASN A 14 2.23 5.99 18.12
C ASN A 14 2.71 5.03 17.04
N LEU A 15 1.80 4.28 16.39
CA LEU A 15 2.16 3.44 15.25
C LEU A 15 2.68 4.24 14.06
N PHE A 16 2.03 5.36 13.71
CA PHE A 16 2.51 6.26 12.65
C PHE A 16 3.90 6.83 12.98
N HIS A 17 4.13 7.23 14.24
CA HIS A 17 5.43 7.71 14.69
C HIS A 17 6.50 6.63 14.60
N CYS A 18 6.23 5.41 15.07
CA CYS A 18 7.18 4.30 14.95
C CYS A 18 7.49 3.96 13.49
N LEU A 19 6.49 3.99 12.60
CA LEU A 19 6.68 3.75 11.17
C LEU A 19 7.52 4.85 10.51
N ASN A 20 7.32 6.11 10.89
CA ASN A 20 8.15 7.23 10.45
C ASN A 20 9.58 7.17 11.00
N GLU A 21 9.76 6.77 12.27
CA GLU A 21 11.08 6.66 12.90
C GLU A 21 11.89 5.50 12.36
N LEU A 22 11.23 4.41 11.98
CA LEU A 22 11.90 3.28 11.36
C LEU A 22 12.60 3.73 10.08
N ASN A 23 11.98 4.62 9.28
CA ASN A 23 12.47 5.13 7.98
C ASN A 23 13.32 4.11 7.20
N ASP A 24 12.96 2.84 7.36
CA ASP A 24 13.72 1.70 6.92
C ASP A 24 13.01 1.24 5.67
N ASN A 25 13.51 1.77 4.56
CA ASN A 25 12.98 1.45 3.25
C ASN A 25 13.27 0.00 2.85
N SER A 26 13.93 -0.83 3.67
CA SER A 26 14.16 -2.25 3.35
C SER A 26 12.86 -3.00 3.09
N LEU A 27 11.79 -2.71 3.85
CA LEU A 27 10.47 -3.31 3.61
C LEU A 27 9.84 -2.77 2.32
N VAL A 28 10.01 -1.48 2.04
CA VAL A 28 9.55 -0.85 0.78
C VAL A 28 10.27 -1.47 -0.40
N GLU A 29 11.59 -1.62 -0.32
CA GLU A 29 12.44 -2.24 -1.33
C GLU A 29 12.12 -3.73 -1.51
N GLU A 30 11.91 -4.49 -0.43
CA GLU A 30 11.51 -5.90 -0.51
C GLU A 30 10.17 -6.05 -1.22
N ILE A 31 9.19 -5.21 -0.87
CA ILE A 31 7.89 -5.16 -1.52
C ILE A 31 8.03 -4.74 -2.99
N GLN A 32 8.79 -3.68 -3.30
CA GLN A 32 9.07 -3.26 -4.68
C GLN A 32 9.81 -4.34 -5.49
N ASN A 33 10.72 -5.09 -4.89
CA ASN A 33 11.41 -6.20 -5.54
C ASN A 33 10.45 -7.37 -5.79
N TYR A 34 9.58 -7.67 -4.83
CA TYR A 34 8.51 -8.65 -5.00
C TYR A 34 7.54 -8.22 -6.10
N LEU A 35 7.20 -6.93 -6.17
CA LEU A 35 6.40 -6.31 -7.24
C LEU A 35 7.05 -6.49 -8.62
N LYS A 36 8.32 -6.08 -8.74
CA LYS A 36 9.12 -6.17 -9.98
C LYS A 36 9.31 -7.62 -10.44
N SER A 37 9.25 -8.59 -9.53
CA SER A 37 9.37 -10.02 -9.87
C SER A 37 8.15 -10.61 -10.59
N GLY A 38 7.03 -9.87 -10.67
CA GLY A 38 5.80 -10.31 -11.32
C GLY A 38 4.99 -11.36 -10.55
N LYS A 39 5.51 -11.87 -9.42
CA LYS A 39 4.87 -12.94 -8.62
C LYS A 39 3.52 -12.58 -8.00
N LEU A 40 3.16 -11.29 -7.99
CA LEU A 40 1.89 -10.81 -7.42
C LEU A 40 0.67 -11.12 -8.28
N SER A 41 0.83 -11.37 -9.57
CA SER A 41 -0.29 -11.85 -10.40
C SER A 41 -0.82 -13.19 -9.90
N ASP A 42 0.06 -14.01 -9.31
CA ASP A 42 -0.24 -15.39 -8.95
C ASP A 42 -0.85 -15.52 -7.55
N THR A 43 -0.66 -14.50 -6.70
CA THR A 43 -1.15 -14.49 -5.31
C THR A 43 -2.27 -13.47 -5.14
N LYS A 44 -3.46 -13.94 -4.78
CA LYS A 44 -4.59 -13.04 -4.51
C LYS A 44 -4.36 -12.26 -3.21
N LEU A 45 -4.32 -10.93 -3.32
CA LEU A 45 -4.22 -10.02 -2.19
C LEU A 45 -5.59 -9.74 -1.58
N GLU A 46 -5.67 -9.81 -0.26
CA GLU A 46 -6.82 -9.34 0.51
C GLU A 46 -6.84 -7.80 0.62
N PRO A 47 -8.01 -7.15 0.76
CA PRO A 47 -8.10 -5.69 0.82
C PRO A 47 -7.23 -5.02 1.89
N GLY A 48 -7.01 -5.70 3.02
CA GLY A 48 -6.10 -5.24 4.07
C GLY A 48 -4.64 -5.19 3.59
N GLN A 49 -4.19 -6.19 2.84
CA GLN A 49 -2.85 -6.24 2.26
C GLN A 49 -2.67 -5.16 1.20
N CYS A 50 -3.69 -4.89 0.39
CA CYS A 50 -3.69 -3.75 -0.54
C CYS A 50 -3.56 -2.40 0.18
N SER A 51 -4.12 -2.27 1.39
CA SER A 51 -3.98 -1.05 2.20
C SER A 51 -2.56 -0.89 2.74
N ALA A 52 -1.95 -1.98 3.22
CA ALA A 52 -0.56 -1.99 3.67
C ALA A 52 0.39 -1.65 2.49
N LEU A 53 0.15 -2.25 1.33
CA LEU A 53 0.90 -1.96 0.11
C LEU A 53 0.79 -0.48 -0.30
N ALA A 54 -0.42 0.07 -0.32
CA ALA A 54 -0.62 1.49 -0.64
C ALA A 54 0.14 2.39 0.34
N PHE A 55 0.08 2.09 1.65
CA PHE A 55 0.82 2.83 2.66
C PHE A 55 2.33 2.82 2.37
N VAL A 56 2.91 1.65 2.17
CA VAL A 56 4.34 1.47 1.85
C VAL A 56 4.73 2.27 0.60
N LEU A 57 3.94 2.18 -0.48
CA LEU A 57 4.22 2.90 -1.73
C LEU A 57 4.07 4.43 -1.60
N LEU A 58 3.16 4.91 -0.74
CA LEU A 58 2.97 6.34 -0.49
C LEU A 58 4.02 6.95 0.44
N MET A 59 4.58 6.15 1.34
CA MET A 59 5.66 6.57 2.25
C MET A 59 7.03 6.59 1.56
N SER A 60 7.16 5.96 0.39
CA SER A 60 8.39 5.99 -0.38
C SER A 60 8.69 7.40 -0.89
N GLU A 61 9.95 7.83 -0.77
CA GLU A 61 10.44 9.06 -1.40
C GLU A 61 10.60 8.91 -2.93
N GLU A 62 10.57 7.67 -3.44
CA GLU A 62 10.70 7.38 -4.86
C GLU A 62 9.37 7.56 -5.61
N ILE A 63 9.41 8.30 -6.72
CA ILE A 63 8.26 8.44 -7.62
C ILE A 63 8.20 7.24 -8.54
N LEU A 64 7.12 6.47 -8.47
CA LEU A 64 6.84 5.37 -9.39
C LEU A 64 6.63 5.90 -10.81
N ASP A 65 7.42 5.41 -11.78
CA ASP A 65 7.26 5.79 -13.20
C ASP A 65 5.93 5.32 -13.77
N GLU A 66 5.54 4.08 -13.47
CA GLU A 66 4.27 3.50 -13.89
C GLU A 66 3.64 2.68 -12.76
N PHE A 67 2.33 2.81 -12.59
CA PHE A 67 1.54 2.03 -11.66
C PHE A 67 0.36 1.38 -12.40
N ASP A 68 0.49 0.07 -12.68
CA ASP A 68 -0.58 -0.72 -13.29
C ASP A 68 -1.40 -1.43 -12.22
N LEU A 69 -2.65 -0.98 -12.06
CA LEU A 69 -3.59 -1.52 -11.10
C LEU A 69 -3.96 -3.00 -11.40
N LYS A 70 -3.79 -3.46 -12.66
CA LYS A 70 -4.04 -4.84 -13.09
C LYS A 70 -2.98 -5.84 -12.62
N THR A 71 -1.77 -5.38 -12.32
CA THR A 71 -0.70 -6.24 -11.79
C THR A 71 -1.08 -6.86 -10.45
N TYR A 72 -2.06 -6.28 -9.76
CA TYR A 72 -2.55 -6.73 -8.46
C TYR A 72 -3.78 -7.62 -8.61
N ASN A 73 -3.58 -8.92 -8.38
CA ASN A 73 -4.67 -9.88 -8.26
C ASN A 73 -5.43 -9.62 -6.94
N THR A 74 -6.52 -8.85 -6.98
CA THR A 74 -7.33 -8.56 -5.80
C THR A 74 -8.80 -8.30 -6.18
N SER A 75 -9.65 -8.14 -5.17
CA SER A 75 -11.05 -7.75 -5.34
C SER A 75 -11.18 -6.25 -5.66
N ALA A 76 -12.37 -5.82 -6.10
CA ALA A 76 -12.68 -4.40 -6.31
C ALA A 76 -12.39 -3.53 -5.07
N ALA A 77 -12.65 -4.07 -3.86
CA ALA A 77 -12.32 -3.40 -2.61
C ALA A 77 -10.80 -3.23 -2.44
N GLY A 78 -9.99 -4.22 -2.84
CA GLY A 78 -8.54 -4.12 -2.84
C GLY A 78 -8.02 -3.09 -3.85
N HIS A 79 -8.54 -3.10 -5.09
CA HIS A 79 -8.22 -2.07 -6.08
C HIS A 79 -8.55 -0.66 -5.59
N GLN A 80 -9.69 -0.47 -4.90
CA GLN A 80 -10.04 0.80 -4.27
C GLN A 80 -9.02 1.25 -3.21
N ARG A 81 -8.42 0.32 -2.44
CA ARG A 81 -7.38 0.66 -1.45
C ARG A 81 -6.07 1.11 -2.08
N LEU A 82 -5.82 0.75 -3.34
CA LEU A 82 -4.62 1.14 -4.10
C LEU A 82 -4.78 2.48 -4.84
N LEU A 83 -6.01 2.99 -5.00
CA LEU A 83 -6.27 4.26 -5.69
C LEU A 83 -5.44 5.46 -5.20
N PRO A 84 -5.13 5.62 -3.89
CA PRO A 84 -4.29 6.72 -3.43
C PRO A 84 -2.92 6.79 -4.12
N VAL A 85 -2.34 5.65 -4.50
CA VAL A 85 -1.02 5.55 -5.15
C VAL A 85 -1.02 6.16 -6.55
N ILE A 86 -2.17 6.24 -7.21
CA ILE A 86 -2.30 6.86 -8.54
C ILE A 86 -1.81 8.31 -8.52
N ARG A 87 -2.01 9.02 -7.40
CA ARG A 87 -1.60 10.44 -7.27
C ARG A 87 -0.10 10.61 -7.06
N SER A 88 0.63 9.57 -6.68
CA SER A 88 2.07 9.61 -6.42
C SER A 88 2.92 9.02 -7.54
N CYS A 89 2.31 8.48 -8.60
CA CYS A 89 3.02 7.93 -9.77
C CYS A 89 3.03 8.89 -10.97
N ARG A 90 3.97 8.73 -11.91
CA ARG A 90 4.01 9.53 -13.15
C ARG A 90 2.95 9.07 -14.16
N LYS A 91 2.67 7.78 -14.22
CA LYS A 91 1.69 7.18 -15.13
C LYS A 91 0.90 6.10 -14.40
N ALA A 92 -0.42 6.12 -14.51
CA ALA A 92 -1.29 5.09 -13.96
C ALA A 92 -2.05 4.35 -15.08
N ILE A 93 -2.16 3.03 -14.95
CA ILE A 93 -3.01 2.19 -15.80
C ILE A 93 -4.14 1.64 -14.92
N VAL A 94 -5.39 2.01 -15.24
CA VAL A 94 -6.58 1.71 -14.40
C VAL A 94 -7.71 1.01 -15.17
N ASN A 95 -7.43 0.55 -16.39
CA ASN A 95 -8.44 -0.05 -17.25
C ASN A 95 -9.01 -1.33 -16.61
N SER A 96 -10.30 -1.61 -16.80
CA SER A 96 -10.90 -2.91 -16.40
C SER A 96 -10.78 -3.30 -14.92
N CYS A 97 -10.55 -2.37 -13.99
CA CYS A 97 -10.42 -2.64 -12.55
C CYS A 97 -11.75 -2.59 -11.78
N ASN A 98 -12.90 -2.67 -12.45
CA ASN A 98 -14.26 -2.61 -11.87
C ASN A 98 -14.42 -1.48 -10.84
N LEU A 99 -13.79 -0.33 -11.11
CA LEU A 99 -13.87 0.84 -10.25
C LEU A 99 -15.27 1.44 -10.38
N THR A 100 -15.95 1.61 -9.24
CA THR A 100 -17.22 2.35 -9.17
C THR A 100 -16.93 3.79 -8.75
N GLU A 101 -17.66 4.74 -9.31
CA GLU A 101 -17.73 6.10 -8.75
C GLU A 101 -18.22 6.05 -7.30
N LYS A 102 -17.79 7.03 -6.51
CA LYS A 102 -18.12 7.16 -5.10
C LYS A 102 -18.96 8.40 -4.87
#